data_AF-A0A1X6X1Z5-F1
#
_entry.id   AF-A0A1X6X1Z5-F1
#
_cell.length_a   1.000
_cell.length_b   1.000
_cell.length_c   1.000
_cell.angle_alpha   90.00
_cell.angle_beta   90.00
_cell.angle_gamma   90.00
#
_symmetry.space_group_name_H-M   'P 1'
#
loop_
_entity.id
_entity.type
_entity.pdbx_description
1 polymer ?
#
loop_
_entity_poly.entity_id
_entity_poly.type
_entity_poly.pdbx_seq_one_letter_code
_entity_poly.pdbx_strand_id
1 'polypeptide(L)'
;MTIPDEKPVAHRAPGIDSPLSDALIGTRRFFRSSKEWISEDNRETHRVGGRSGDSFYRERWSHDKVVRSTHGVNCTGSCSWKVYVKDGVITWESQETDYPTAGPDRPEYEPRGCPRGASFSWYTYSPTRVRYPYVRSELLRMYREEKATAGGDPVAAWRAIVSDPVKAKRYKEVRGKGGLVRAPWDEAIELVAAAYVHTTKEFGPDRATGFSPIPAMSQVSFSSGPASTSSSAARCCRSTTGTRISRRPPRRSSATRPTSRSRGTGGTPPTSSCGARTSR
;
A
#
# COMPACT_ATOMS: atom_id res chain seq x y z
N MET A 1 -21.04 -50.88 58.97
CA MET A 1 -20.17 -51.15 57.82
C MET A 1 -19.02 -50.17 57.87
N THR A 2 -17.89 -50.61 58.43
CA THR A 2 -16.62 -49.87 58.41
C THR A 2 -16.03 -49.95 57.01
N ILE A 3 -15.76 -48.80 56.40
CA ILE A 3 -15.02 -48.68 55.15
C ILE A 3 -13.60 -49.18 55.44
N PRO A 4 -13.06 -50.18 54.71
CA PRO A 4 -11.69 -50.62 54.93
C PRO A 4 -10.72 -49.49 54.55
N ASP A 5 -9.76 -49.28 55.44
CA ASP A 5 -8.67 -48.31 55.32
C ASP A 5 -7.88 -48.58 54.03
N GLU A 6 -7.88 -47.63 53.11
CA GLU A 6 -7.20 -47.74 51.82
C GLU A 6 -5.70 -47.60 52.08
N LYS A 7 -4.93 -48.68 51.90
CA LYS A 7 -3.47 -48.64 52.04
C LYS A 7 -2.90 -47.55 51.12
N PRO A 8 -1.95 -46.72 51.60
CA PRO A 8 -1.33 -45.71 50.76
C PRO A 8 -0.69 -46.40 49.55
N VAL A 9 -1.12 -46.00 48.35
CA VAL A 9 -0.53 -46.48 47.10
C VAL A 9 0.93 -46.03 47.11
N ALA A 10 1.86 -46.98 47.21
CA ALA A 10 3.28 -46.70 47.12
C ALA A 10 3.55 -46.00 45.78
N HIS A 11 3.86 -44.70 45.82
CA HIS A 11 4.30 -44.00 44.64
C HIS A 11 5.55 -44.70 44.11
N ARG A 12 5.43 -45.32 42.92
CA ARG A 12 6.55 -45.92 42.21
C ARG A 12 7.66 -44.88 42.13
N ALA A 13 8.87 -45.22 42.57
CA ALA A 13 10.02 -44.34 42.44
C ALA A 13 10.14 -43.88 40.97
N PRO A 14 10.44 -42.60 40.70
CA PRO A 14 10.61 -42.12 39.34
C PRO A 14 11.64 -42.98 38.61
N GLY A 15 11.26 -43.54 37.46
CA GLY A 15 12.06 -44.52 36.73
C GLY A 15 11.34 -45.14 35.53
N ILE A 16 12.05 -46.01 34.82
CA ILE A 16 11.60 -46.71 33.62
C ILE A 16 10.88 -48.01 34.02
N ASP A 17 10.14 -48.61 33.09
CA ASP A 17 9.24 -49.72 33.37
C ASP A 17 9.93 -50.99 33.90
N SER A 18 11.24 -51.14 33.73
CA SER A 18 12.02 -52.31 34.19
C SER A 18 13.37 -51.91 34.81
N PRO A 19 13.81 -52.58 35.90
CA PRO A 19 15.12 -52.34 36.53
C PRO A 19 16.31 -52.50 35.57
N LEU A 20 16.21 -53.41 34.60
CA LEU A 20 17.24 -53.60 33.58
C LEU A 20 17.32 -52.38 32.65
N SER A 21 16.16 -51.86 32.24
CA SER A 21 16.08 -50.66 31.40
C SER A 21 16.57 -49.42 32.14
N ASP A 22 16.25 -49.29 33.43
CA ASP A 22 16.78 -48.24 34.31
C ASP A 22 18.31 -48.31 34.44
N ALA A 23 18.87 -49.51 34.62
CA ALA A 23 20.32 -49.68 34.69
C ALA A 23 20.99 -49.33 33.35
N LEU A 24 20.44 -49.79 32.22
CA LEU A 24 20.99 -49.54 30.89
C LEU A 24 20.91 -48.05 30.53
N ILE A 25 19.76 -47.39 30.70
CA ILE A 25 19.61 -45.96 30.38
C ILE A 25 20.40 -45.11 31.40
N GLY A 26 20.41 -45.49 32.67
CA GLY A 26 21.18 -44.83 33.72
C GLY A 26 22.69 -44.83 33.46
N THR A 27 23.24 -45.84 32.78
CA THR A 27 24.68 -45.87 32.41
C THR A 27 25.07 -44.74 31.45
N ARG A 28 24.13 -44.13 30.72
CA ARG A 28 24.37 -42.94 29.88
C ARG A 28 24.96 -41.77 30.67
N ARG A 29 24.72 -41.68 31.99
CA ARG A 29 25.27 -40.61 32.84
C ARG A 29 26.80 -40.54 32.84
N PHE A 30 27.49 -41.62 32.46
CA PHE A 30 28.94 -41.68 32.36
C PHE A 30 29.48 -41.18 31.01
N PHE A 31 28.62 -41.11 29.98
CA PHE A 31 28.98 -40.66 28.63
C PHE A 31 28.42 -39.26 28.29
N ARG A 32 27.77 -38.60 29.26
CA ARG A 32 27.17 -37.28 29.05
C ARG A 32 28.20 -36.15 29.11
N SER A 33 27.92 -35.07 28.40
CA SER A 33 28.64 -33.81 28.61
C SER A 33 28.30 -33.21 29.98
N SER A 34 29.24 -32.51 30.61
CA SER A 34 28.99 -31.76 31.85
C SER A 34 27.89 -30.70 31.74
N LYS A 35 27.49 -30.35 30.51
CA LYS A 35 26.43 -29.38 30.18
C LYS A 35 25.04 -30.01 30.05
N GLU A 36 24.91 -31.32 30.27
CA GLU A 36 23.68 -32.08 30.10
C GLU A 36 23.18 -32.59 31.47
N TRP A 37 21.98 -32.17 31.88
CA TRP A 37 21.28 -32.70 33.05
C TRP A 37 20.11 -33.59 32.61
N ILE A 38 19.90 -34.69 33.34
CA ILE A 38 18.88 -35.69 33.04
C ILE A 38 17.90 -35.67 34.21
N SER A 39 16.60 -35.77 33.94
CA SER A 39 15.58 -35.84 34.98
C SER A 39 15.74 -37.08 35.86
N GLU A 40 15.24 -37.03 37.09
CA GLU A 40 15.39 -38.12 38.07
C GLU A 40 14.75 -39.43 37.60
N ASP A 41 13.73 -39.36 36.74
CA ASP A 41 13.07 -40.50 36.12
C ASP A 41 13.75 -41.00 34.82
N ASN A 42 14.88 -40.40 34.43
CA ASN A 42 15.62 -40.67 33.19
C ASN A 42 14.84 -40.44 31.88
N ARG A 43 13.72 -39.70 31.90
CA ARG A 43 12.87 -39.50 30.71
C ARG A 43 13.20 -38.25 29.91
N GLU A 44 13.82 -37.26 30.53
CA GLU A 44 14.16 -35.99 29.90
C GLU A 44 15.66 -35.74 29.93
N THR A 45 16.13 -35.06 28.89
CA THR A 45 17.50 -34.58 28.84
C THR A 45 17.51 -33.11 28.50
N HIS A 46 18.14 -32.33 29.37
CA HIS A 46 18.21 -30.90 29.30
C HIS A 46 19.64 -30.46 29.08
N ARG A 47 19.84 -29.54 28.14
CA ARG A 47 21.17 -29.04 27.80
C ARG A 47 21.27 -27.56 28.14
N VAL A 48 22.30 -27.19 28.88
CA VAL A 48 22.57 -25.81 29.28
C VAL A 48 23.72 -25.27 28.41
N GLY A 49 23.44 -24.19 27.67
CA GLY A 49 24.40 -23.56 26.76
C GLY A 49 24.27 -23.99 25.29
N GLY A 50 25.24 -23.62 24.46
CA GLY A 50 25.24 -23.93 23.02
C GLY A 50 24.29 -23.07 22.15
N ARG A 51 23.74 -21.98 22.70
CA ARG A 51 22.77 -21.10 22.02
C ARG A 51 23.40 -19.91 21.28
N SER A 52 24.69 -20.00 20.94
CA SER A 52 25.37 -18.94 20.18
C SER A 52 24.76 -18.75 18.80
N GLY A 53 24.21 -19.81 18.19
CA GLY A 53 23.49 -19.74 16.91
C GLY A 53 22.22 -18.87 16.94
N ASP A 54 21.62 -18.65 18.11
CA ASP A 54 20.44 -17.77 18.24
C ASP A 54 20.76 -16.30 17.96
N SER A 55 22.04 -15.91 18.07
CA SER A 55 22.50 -14.53 17.79
C SER A 55 22.06 -14.06 16.41
N PHE A 56 22.12 -14.93 15.40
CA PHE A 56 21.68 -14.63 14.05
C PHE A 56 20.22 -14.13 13.99
N TYR A 57 19.30 -14.81 14.68
CA TYR A 57 17.89 -14.41 14.71
C TYR A 57 17.64 -13.17 15.58
N ARG A 58 18.37 -13.03 16.70
CA ARG A 58 18.30 -11.85 17.56
C ARG A 58 18.77 -10.60 16.82
N GLU A 59 19.86 -10.71 16.09
CA GLU A 59 20.37 -9.65 15.22
C GLU A 59 19.42 -9.40 14.05
N ARG A 60 18.80 -10.43 13.47
CA ARG A 60 17.81 -10.22 12.39
C ARG A 60 16.61 -9.39 12.86
N TRP A 61 16.19 -9.55 14.12
CA TRP A 61 15.07 -8.82 14.74
C TRP A 61 15.46 -7.42 15.25
N SER A 62 16.72 -7.22 15.61
CA SER A 62 17.20 -5.90 16.04
C SER A 62 17.08 -4.87 14.93
N HIS A 63 16.98 -3.61 15.32
CA HIS A 63 16.75 -2.47 14.45
C HIS A 63 17.29 -1.20 15.10
N ASP A 64 17.58 -0.18 14.30
CA ASP A 64 18.20 1.06 14.77
C ASP A 64 17.15 1.99 15.38
N LYS A 65 15.98 2.04 14.73
CA LYS A 65 14.86 2.90 15.17
C LYS A 65 13.53 2.39 14.66
N VAL A 66 12.49 2.87 15.32
CA VAL A 66 11.09 2.68 14.93
C VAL A 66 10.49 4.05 14.66
N VAL A 67 9.82 4.19 13.51
CA VAL A 67 9.15 5.44 13.11
C VAL A 67 7.66 5.19 12.97
N ARG A 68 6.84 6.05 13.57
CA ARG A 68 5.39 6.00 13.40
C ARG A 68 5.00 6.48 12.01
N SER A 69 4.20 5.68 11.32
CA SER A 69 3.62 6.05 10.02
C SER A 69 2.24 5.43 9.81
N THR A 70 1.63 5.68 8.66
CA THR A 70 0.35 5.08 8.21
C THR A 70 0.33 4.91 6.69
N HIS A 71 -0.70 4.25 6.16
CA HIS A 71 -0.86 4.00 4.73
C HIS A 71 -1.89 4.95 4.12
N GLY A 72 -1.44 5.88 3.28
CA GLY A 72 -2.29 6.82 2.54
C GLY A 72 -3.03 6.19 1.35
N VAL A 73 -3.81 5.14 1.62
CA VAL A 73 -4.56 4.36 0.63
C VAL A 73 -6.04 4.32 1.01
N ASN A 74 -6.93 4.24 0.01
CA ASN A 74 -8.37 4.22 0.21
C ASN A 74 -8.86 2.85 0.74
N CYS A 75 -8.60 2.56 2.01
CA CYS A 75 -8.91 1.28 2.65
C CYS A 75 -9.79 1.38 3.90
N THR A 76 -10.18 2.59 4.31
CA THR A 76 -10.86 2.94 5.59
C THR A 76 -10.12 2.54 6.87
N GLY A 77 -8.98 1.86 6.75
CA GLY A 77 -8.22 1.35 7.88
C GLY A 77 -7.63 2.44 8.76
N SER A 78 -6.94 3.43 8.17
CA SER A 78 -6.24 4.49 8.93
C SER A 78 -5.38 3.92 10.08
N CYS A 79 -4.79 2.74 9.86
CA CYS A 79 -4.02 2.03 10.88
C CYS A 79 -2.66 2.71 11.07
N SER A 80 -2.25 2.92 12.31
CA SER A 80 -0.90 3.34 12.67
C SER A 80 0.04 2.13 12.70
N TRP A 81 1.26 2.32 12.21
CA TRP A 81 2.29 1.29 12.07
C TRP A 81 3.64 1.76 12.62
N LYS A 82 4.35 0.81 13.21
CA LYS A 82 5.77 0.86 13.55
C LYS A 82 6.57 0.49 12.31
N VAL A 83 7.24 1.46 11.70
CA VAL A 83 8.16 1.22 10.58
C VAL A 83 9.56 1.00 11.14
N TYR A 84 10.11 -0.19 10.94
CA TYR A 84 11.43 -0.55 11.44
C TYR A 84 12.50 -0.18 10.42
N VAL A 85 13.53 0.52 10.90
CA VAL A 85 14.71 0.87 10.11
C VAL A 85 15.91 0.15 10.70
N LYS A 86 16.67 -0.52 9.84
CA LYS A 86 17.93 -1.18 10.20
C LYS A 86 18.95 -0.88 9.10
N ASP A 87 20.18 -0.55 9.49
CA ASP A 87 21.26 -0.20 8.57
C ASP A 87 20.86 0.93 7.60
N GLY A 88 20.05 1.88 8.09
CA GLY A 88 19.53 3.00 7.30
C GLY A 88 18.48 2.64 6.25
N VAL A 89 18.02 1.37 6.18
CA VAL A 89 16.97 0.93 5.24
C VAL A 89 15.69 0.51 5.97
N ILE A 90 14.54 0.74 5.32
CA ILE A 90 13.26 0.24 5.84
C ILE A 90 13.21 -1.26 5.61
N THR A 91 13.00 -2.03 6.68
CA THR A 91 13.07 -3.49 6.61
C THR A 91 11.70 -4.16 6.69
N TRP A 92 10.92 -3.86 7.73
CA TRP A 92 9.55 -4.36 7.90
C TRP A 92 8.71 -3.36 8.70
N GLU A 93 7.42 -3.67 8.84
CA GLU A 93 6.49 -2.90 9.64
C GLU A 93 5.64 -3.84 10.51
N SER A 94 5.25 -3.37 11.68
CA SER A 94 4.27 -4.03 12.56
C SER A 94 3.25 -3.01 13.04
N GLN A 95 2.11 -3.46 13.50
CA GLN A 95 1.07 -2.55 13.95
C GLN A 95 1.48 -1.78 15.22
N GLU A 96 1.09 -0.51 15.29
CA GLU A 96 1.02 0.19 16.57
C GLU A 96 -0.16 -0.30 17.39
N THR A 97 -0.01 -0.26 18.70
CA THR A 97 -1.03 -0.76 19.65
C THR A 97 -1.39 0.27 20.71
N ASP A 98 -0.92 1.50 20.58
CA ASP A 98 -1.08 2.58 21.57
C ASP A 98 -2.21 3.55 21.20
N TYR A 99 -3.27 3.05 20.56
CA TYR A 99 -4.48 3.86 20.35
C TYR A 99 -5.08 4.26 21.70
N PRO A 100 -5.67 5.46 21.83
CA PRO A 100 -6.44 5.81 23.02
C PRO A 100 -7.53 4.77 23.31
N THR A 101 -7.74 4.46 24.59
CA THR A 101 -8.68 3.41 25.02
C THR A 101 -10.10 3.67 24.52
N ALA A 102 -10.79 2.63 24.08
CA ALA A 102 -12.21 2.67 23.73
C ALA A 102 -13.15 2.77 24.95
N GLY A 103 -12.61 2.66 26.17
CA GLY A 103 -13.34 2.57 27.44
C GLY A 103 -13.55 1.12 27.89
N PRO A 104 -13.96 0.90 29.15
CA PRO A 104 -14.00 -0.43 29.76
C PRO A 104 -15.06 -1.36 29.16
N ASP A 105 -16.13 -0.80 28.59
CA ASP A 105 -17.27 -1.57 28.09
C ASP A 105 -17.11 -2.04 26.63
N ARG A 106 -15.95 -1.79 26.01
CA ARG A 106 -15.71 -2.06 24.59
C ARG A 106 -14.31 -2.66 24.38
N PRO A 107 -14.14 -3.55 23.39
CA PRO A 107 -12.81 -4.01 23.02
C PRO A 107 -11.98 -2.86 22.45
N GLU A 108 -10.67 -2.96 22.64
CA GLU A 108 -9.72 -1.97 22.13
C GLU A 108 -9.59 -2.02 20.60
N TYR A 109 -9.10 -0.92 20.02
CA TYR A 109 -8.86 -0.83 18.57
C TYR A 109 -7.63 -1.58 18.10
N GLU A 110 -6.66 -1.78 18.99
CA GLU A 110 -5.40 -2.46 18.67
C GLU A 110 -5.64 -3.94 18.28
N PRO A 111 -4.83 -4.51 17.38
CA PRO A 111 -3.71 -3.89 16.65
C PRO A 111 -4.14 -3.22 15.32
N ARG A 112 -5.41 -3.31 14.91
CA ARG A 112 -5.84 -3.05 13.52
C ARG A 112 -4.91 -3.79 12.52
N GLY A 113 -4.58 -3.13 11.40
CA GLY A 113 -3.71 -3.67 10.36
C GLY A 113 -4.42 -4.61 9.38
N CYS A 114 -3.73 -4.95 8.29
CA CYS A 114 -4.21 -5.90 7.28
C CYS A 114 -3.02 -6.47 6.50
N PRO A 115 -3.16 -7.61 5.80
CA PRO A 115 -2.05 -8.21 5.05
C PRO A 115 -1.49 -7.33 3.94
N ARG A 116 -2.28 -6.35 3.44
CA ARG A 116 -1.81 -5.37 2.44
C ARG A 116 -0.92 -4.29 3.07
N GLY A 117 -1.22 -3.93 4.32
CA GLY A 117 -0.40 -2.98 5.08
C GLY A 117 0.91 -3.61 5.52
N ALA A 118 0.90 -4.88 5.94
CA ALA A 118 2.10 -5.60 6.39
C ALA A 118 3.15 -5.84 5.30
N SER A 119 2.81 -5.63 4.02
CA SER A 119 3.71 -5.79 2.88
C SER A 119 4.07 -4.47 2.20
N PHE A 120 3.70 -3.31 2.77
CA PHE A 120 3.89 -2.02 2.11
C PHE A 120 5.37 -1.64 1.98
N SER A 121 6.21 -2.05 2.95
CA SER A 121 7.67 -1.87 2.91
C SER A 121 8.32 -2.37 1.61
N TRP A 122 7.75 -3.39 0.95
CA TRP A 122 8.22 -3.94 -0.32
C TRP A 122 8.33 -2.87 -1.42
N TYR A 123 7.36 -1.95 -1.51
CA TYR A 123 7.34 -0.91 -2.56
C TYR A 123 8.53 0.05 -2.48
N THR A 124 9.16 0.19 -1.32
CA THR A 124 10.27 1.13 -1.12
C THR A 124 11.49 0.74 -1.97
N TYR A 125 11.74 -0.54 -2.19
CA TYR A 125 12.93 -0.99 -2.93
C TYR A 125 12.58 -1.93 -4.09
N SER A 126 11.28 -2.08 -4.38
CA SER A 126 10.81 -2.92 -5.47
C SER A 126 11.35 -2.47 -6.84
N PRO A 127 11.45 -3.41 -7.81
CA PRO A 127 11.81 -3.06 -9.19
C PRO A 127 10.77 -2.15 -9.86
N THR A 128 9.56 -2.04 -9.29
CA THR A 128 8.48 -1.21 -9.79
C THR A 128 8.51 0.23 -9.28
N ARG A 129 9.43 0.59 -8.37
CA ARG A 129 9.53 1.94 -7.81
C ARG A 129 9.92 2.95 -8.89
N VAL A 130 9.10 4.00 -9.03
CA VAL A 130 9.45 5.18 -9.85
C VAL A 130 10.55 5.97 -9.14
N ARG A 131 11.76 5.96 -9.71
CA ARG A 131 12.95 6.61 -9.12
C ARG A 131 13.24 8.00 -9.67
N TYR A 132 12.85 8.25 -10.92
CA TYR A 132 13.16 9.48 -11.64
C TYR A 132 11.91 10.01 -12.35
N PRO A 133 11.89 11.29 -12.75
CA PRO A 133 10.94 11.77 -13.73
C PRO A 133 11.12 11.01 -15.05
N TYR A 134 10.01 10.56 -15.62
CA TYR A 134 9.99 9.90 -16.90
C TYR A 134 9.05 10.62 -17.85
N VAL A 135 9.57 10.95 -19.04
CA VAL A 135 8.79 11.54 -20.12
C VAL A 135 8.78 10.56 -21.29
N ARG A 136 7.72 10.57 -22.08
CA ARG A 136 7.67 9.77 -23.29
C ARG A 136 8.72 10.26 -24.29
N SER A 137 9.57 9.36 -24.80
CA SER A 137 10.71 9.69 -25.67
C SER A 137 10.30 10.58 -26.84
N GLU A 138 9.22 10.20 -27.53
CA GLU A 138 8.72 10.93 -28.70
C GLU A 138 8.30 12.36 -28.35
N LEU A 139 7.67 12.56 -27.19
CA LEU A 139 7.30 13.90 -26.72
C LEU A 139 8.53 14.71 -26.33
N LEU A 140 9.46 14.11 -25.60
CA LEU A 140 10.65 14.80 -25.11
C LEU A 140 11.57 15.23 -26.25
N ARG A 141 11.73 14.37 -27.27
CA ARG A 141 12.49 14.68 -28.48
C ARG A 141 11.90 15.89 -29.20
N MET A 142 10.59 15.86 -29.50
CA MET A 142 9.91 17.00 -30.14
C MET A 142 9.99 18.27 -29.28
N TYR A 143 9.83 18.16 -27.96
CA TYR A 143 9.94 19.31 -27.05
C TYR A 143 11.30 20.00 -27.14
N ARG A 144 12.40 19.24 -27.16
CA ARG A 144 13.75 19.80 -27.30
C ARG A 144 13.98 20.44 -28.67
N GLU A 145 13.51 19.82 -29.75
CA GLU A 145 13.62 20.34 -31.12
C GLU A 145 12.85 21.67 -31.29
N GLU A 146 11.61 21.73 -30.80
CA GLU A 146 10.78 22.93 -30.87
C GLU A 146 11.31 24.02 -29.94
N LYS A 147 11.85 23.65 -28.77
CA LYS A 147 12.46 24.63 -27.86
C LYS A 147 13.70 25.27 -28.45
N ALA A 148 14.54 24.50 -29.16
CA ALA A 148 15.68 25.06 -29.88
C ALA A 148 15.23 26.02 -30.99
N THR A 149 14.18 25.66 -31.72
CA THR A 149 13.60 26.49 -32.79
C THR A 149 12.96 27.78 -32.24
N ALA A 150 12.33 27.69 -31.07
CA ALA A 150 11.68 28.82 -30.40
C ALA A 150 12.65 29.73 -29.61
N GLY A 151 13.95 29.63 -29.84
CA GLY A 151 14.95 30.44 -29.13
C GLY A 151 14.99 30.18 -27.62
N GLY A 152 14.54 29.01 -27.16
CA GLY A 152 14.51 28.62 -25.76
C GLY A 152 13.17 28.84 -25.05
N ASP A 153 12.16 29.46 -25.67
CA ASP A 153 10.84 29.66 -25.04
C ASP A 153 10.07 28.33 -24.92
N PRO A 154 9.83 27.82 -23.70
CA PRO A 154 9.17 26.55 -23.50
C PRO A 154 7.67 26.59 -23.83
N VAL A 155 7.00 27.74 -23.68
CA VAL A 155 5.57 27.90 -23.98
C VAL A 155 5.34 27.93 -25.49
N ALA A 156 6.20 28.64 -26.23
CA ALA A 156 6.20 28.61 -27.68
C ALA A 156 6.51 27.20 -28.23
N ALA A 157 7.49 26.51 -27.64
CA ALA A 157 7.81 25.13 -27.99
C ALA A 157 6.61 24.19 -27.81
N TRP A 158 5.93 24.27 -26.66
CA TRP A 158 4.74 23.46 -26.40
C TRP A 158 3.61 23.78 -27.41
N ARG A 159 3.37 25.07 -27.68
CA ARG A 159 2.39 25.52 -28.68
C ARG A 159 2.66 24.88 -30.05
N ALA A 160 3.92 24.91 -30.51
CA ALA A 160 4.29 24.34 -31.81
C ALA A 160 3.99 22.83 -31.93
N ILE A 161 4.05 22.09 -30.81
CA ILE A 161 3.73 20.65 -30.77
C ILE A 161 2.22 20.41 -30.77
N VAL A 162 1.47 21.11 -29.90
CA VAL A 162 0.05 20.82 -29.71
C VAL A 162 -0.86 21.43 -30.77
N SER A 163 -0.43 22.52 -31.40
CA SER A 163 -1.16 23.15 -32.50
C SER A 163 -1.00 22.41 -33.83
N ASP A 164 0.05 21.62 -34.00
CA ASP A 164 0.25 20.76 -35.17
C ASP A 164 -0.45 19.39 -34.96
N PRO A 165 -1.50 19.06 -35.74
CA PRO A 165 -2.24 17.81 -35.57
C PRO A 165 -1.37 16.57 -35.83
N VAL A 166 -0.35 16.65 -36.69
CA VAL A 166 0.57 15.55 -36.97
C VAL A 166 1.48 15.31 -35.77
N LYS A 167 2.14 16.35 -35.25
CA LYS A 167 2.99 16.24 -34.04
C LYS A 167 2.18 15.80 -32.83
N ALA A 168 0.99 16.37 -32.64
CA ALA A 168 0.11 16.02 -31.53
C ALA A 168 -0.34 14.56 -31.59
N LYS A 169 -0.65 14.04 -32.78
CA LYS A 169 -1.03 12.64 -32.98
C LYS A 169 0.13 11.69 -32.64
N ARG A 170 1.35 12.01 -33.10
CA ARG A 170 2.55 11.17 -32.90
C ARG A 170 2.75 10.75 -31.44
N TYR A 171 2.80 11.69 -30.49
CA TYR A 171 3.04 11.33 -29.09
C TYR A 171 1.80 10.77 -28.37
N LYS A 172 0.59 11.05 -28.86
CA LYS A 172 -0.66 10.54 -28.29
C LYS A 172 -0.89 9.07 -28.64
N GLU A 173 -0.59 8.64 -29.86
CA GLU A 173 -0.81 7.26 -30.33
C GLU A 173 0.10 6.21 -29.69
N VAL A 174 1.24 6.65 -29.15
CA VAL A 174 2.17 5.78 -28.46
C VAL A 174 1.86 5.65 -26.96
N ARG A 175 0.83 6.34 -26.42
CA ARG A 175 0.42 6.20 -25.01
C ARG A 175 0.08 4.75 -24.68
N GLY A 176 0.66 4.24 -23.58
CA GLY A 176 0.52 2.83 -23.17
C GLY A 176 1.48 1.84 -23.85
N LYS A 177 2.31 2.28 -24.81
CA LYS A 177 3.24 1.41 -25.57
C LYS A 177 4.70 1.44 -25.09
N GLY A 178 4.93 1.78 -23.81
CA GLY A 178 6.29 1.98 -23.28
C GLY A 178 6.96 3.26 -23.78
N GLY A 179 8.28 3.24 -23.97
CA GLY A 179 9.07 4.36 -24.51
C GLY A 179 9.28 5.52 -23.55
N LEU A 180 9.35 5.24 -22.25
CA LEU A 180 9.66 6.24 -21.23
C LEU A 180 11.17 6.41 -21.10
N VAL A 181 11.62 7.66 -21.14
CA VAL A 181 13.02 8.03 -20.93
C VAL A 181 13.13 8.91 -19.69
N ARG A 182 14.25 8.76 -18.98
CA ARG A 182 14.55 9.57 -17.80
C ARG A 182 14.72 11.03 -18.23
N ALA A 183 14.14 11.94 -17.47
CA ALA A 183 14.33 13.39 -17.61
C ALA A 183 14.82 13.99 -16.27
N PRO A 184 15.61 15.08 -16.30
CA PRO A 184 15.88 15.87 -15.11
C PRO A 184 14.59 16.55 -14.62
N TRP A 185 14.55 16.86 -13.32
CA TRP A 185 13.38 17.49 -12.71
C TRP A 185 13.03 18.83 -13.36
N ASP A 186 14.04 19.67 -13.63
CA ASP A 186 13.83 21.00 -14.21
C ASP A 186 13.14 20.93 -15.57
N GLU A 187 13.58 20.00 -16.44
CA GLU A 187 12.99 19.82 -17.77
C GLU A 187 11.56 19.25 -17.70
N ALA A 188 11.32 18.31 -16.79
CA ALA A 188 9.99 17.74 -16.60
C ALA A 188 8.99 18.79 -16.06
N ILE A 189 9.41 19.59 -15.09
CA ILE A 189 8.61 20.67 -14.49
C ILE A 189 8.36 21.77 -15.52
N GLU A 190 9.39 22.20 -16.26
CA GLU A 190 9.28 23.22 -17.29
C GLU A 190 8.28 22.80 -18.38
N LEU A 191 8.37 21.57 -18.88
CA LEU A 191 7.43 21.04 -19.88
C LEU A 191 5.99 21.07 -19.36
N VAL A 192 5.77 20.64 -18.12
CA VAL A 192 4.43 20.65 -17.50
C VAL A 192 3.94 22.09 -17.32
N ALA A 193 4.78 22.99 -16.79
CA ALA A 193 4.44 24.40 -16.60
C ALA A 193 4.09 25.08 -17.92
N ALA A 194 4.89 24.86 -18.97
CA ALA A 194 4.63 25.38 -20.31
C ALA A 194 3.29 24.91 -20.87
N ALA A 195 2.96 23.62 -20.66
CA ALA A 195 1.66 23.08 -21.02
C ALA A 195 0.50 23.76 -20.29
N TYR A 196 0.62 23.96 -18.97
CA TYR A 196 -0.39 24.67 -18.17
C TYR A 196 -0.56 26.12 -18.61
N VAL A 197 0.54 26.86 -18.80
CA VAL A 197 0.53 28.27 -19.23
C VAL A 197 -0.11 28.40 -20.61
N HIS A 198 0.31 27.59 -21.58
CA HIS A 198 -0.28 27.58 -22.92
C HIS A 198 -1.78 27.28 -22.88
N THR A 199 -2.18 26.20 -22.20
CA THR A 199 -3.60 25.81 -22.13
C THR A 199 -4.45 26.89 -21.46
N THR A 200 -3.94 27.49 -20.38
CA THR A 200 -4.64 28.58 -19.67
C THR A 200 -4.81 29.80 -20.55
N LYS A 201 -3.76 30.19 -21.28
CA LYS A 201 -3.76 31.36 -22.17
C LYS A 201 -4.70 31.18 -23.37
N GLU A 202 -4.67 30.00 -24.00
CA GLU A 202 -5.38 29.75 -25.26
C GLU A 202 -6.84 29.33 -25.05
N PHE A 203 -7.12 28.48 -24.06
CA PHE A 203 -8.43 27.85 -23.89
C PHE A 203 -9.11 28.21 -22.57
N GLY A 204 -8.42 28.92 -21.68
CA GLY A 204 -8.88 29.21 -20.34
C GLY A 204 -8.40 28.19 -19.29
N PRO A 205 -8.35 28.60 -18.02
CA PRO A 205 -7.79 27.79 -16.94
C PRO A 205 -8.61 26.52 -16.65
N ASP A 206 -9.90 26.52 -16.93
CA ASP A 206 -10.80 25.40 -16.64
C ASP A 206 -10.62 24.17 -17.56
N ARG A 207 -9.77 24.29 -18.59
CA ARG A 207 -9.30 23.18 -19.44
C ARG A 207 -8.12 22.43 -18.83
N ALA A 208 -7.49 23.00 -17.81
CA ALA A 208 -6.57 22.27 -16.95
C ALA A 208 -7.36 21.60 -15.82
N THR A 209 -7.15 20.29 -15.64
CA THR A 209 -7.89 19.52 -14.63
C THR A 209 -6.94 18.61 -13.84
N GLY A 210 -7.15 18.56 -12.52
CA GLY A 210 -6.45 17.66 -11.62
C GLY A 210 -7.44 16.66 -11.01
N PHE A 211 -7.07 15.38 -10.96
CA PHE A 211 -7.84 14.34 -10.28
C PHE A 211 -7.03 13.78 -9.12
N SER A 212 -7.57 13.96 -7.91
CA SER A 212 -7.04 13.37 -6.69
C SER A 212 -8.24 12.95 -5.83
N PRO A 213 -8.40 11.67 -5.48
CA PRO A 213 -9.54 11.21 -4.71
C PRO A 213 -9.24 11.23 -3.20
N ILE A 214 -10.29 11.13 -2.38
CA ILE A 214 -10.25 10.81 -0.93
C ILE A 214 -9.19 11.60 -0.13
N PRO A 215 -9.49 12.83 0.30
CA PRO A 215 -8.54 13.63 1.09
C PRO A 215 -8.21 13.03 2.46
N ALA A 216 -9.11 12.21 3.03
CA ALA A 216 -8.98 11.70 4.39
C ALA A 216 -7.77 10.77 4.60
N MET A 217 -7.25 10.13 3.55
CA MET A 217 -6.12 9.19 3.66
C MET A 217 -4.75 9.87 3.70
N SER A 218 -4.65 11.09 3.16
CA SER A 218 -3.38 11.84 3.08
C SER A 218 -3.66 13.32 2.79
N GLN A 219 -4.06 14.07 3.82
CA GLN A 219 -4.63 15.41 3.67
C GLN A 219 -3.68 16.38 2.95
N VAL A 220 -2.41 16.42 3.36
CA VAL A 220 -1.40 17.32 2.77
C VAL A 220 -1.05 16.91 1.34
N SER A 221 -0.90 15.61 1.09
CA SER A 221 -0.66 15.08 -0.26
C SER A 221 -1.82 15.41 -1.18
N PHE A 222 -3.06 15.22 -0.71
CA PHE A 222 -4.25 15.63 -1.43
C PHE A 222 -4.23 17.13 -1.69
N SER A 223 -3.97 17.98 -0.70
CA SER A 223 -4.05 19.44 -0.88
C SER A 223 -3.00 20.00 -1.85
N SER A 224 -1.87 19.32 -2.05
CA SER A 224 -0.81 19.79 -2.96
C SER A 224 -1.31 20.07 -4.40
N GLY A 225 -2.17 19.21 -4.94
CA GLY A 225 -2.74 19.37 -6.28
C GLY A 225 -3.85 20.44 -6.33
N PRO A 226 -4.95 20.28 -5.58
CA PRO A 226 -5.96 21.30 -5.35
C PRO A 226 -5.40 22.71 -5.10
N ALA A 227 -4.37 22.89 -4.26
CA ALA A 227 -3.78 24.21 -4.04
C ALA A 227 -3.20 24.79 -5.34
N SER A 228 -2.38 24.02 -6.06
CA SER A 228 -1.81 24.44 -7.35
C SER A 228 -2.88 24.74 -8.40
N THR A 229 -3.88 23.85 -8.52
CA THR A 229 -4.97 23.99 -9.49
C THR A 229 -5.90 25.15 -9.14
N SER A 230 -6.29 25.33 -7.89
CA SER A 230 -7.12 26.46 -7.46
C SER A 230 -6.43 27.80 -7.64
N SER A 231 -5.12 27.92 -7.35
CA SER A 231 -4.35 29.13 -7.64
C SER A 231 -4.25 29.45 -9.13
N SER A 232 -4.30 28.42 -9.99
CA SER A 232 -4.29 28.57 -11.45
C SER A 232 -5.70 28.67 -12.05
N ALA A 233 -6.74 28.77 -11.22
CA ALA A 233 -8.17 28.67 -11.59
C ALA A 233 -8.54 27.39 -12.39
N ALA A 234 -7.67 26.38 -12.34
CA ALA A 234 -7.87 25.07 -12.94
C ALA A 234 -8.86 24.22 -12.15
N ARG A 235 -9.55 23.30 -12.85
CA ARG A 235 -10.65 22.53 -12.26
C ARG A 235 -10.10 21.39 -11.38
N CYS A 236 -10.45 21.41 -10.10
CA CYS A 236 -10.16 20.32 -9.17
C CYS A 236 -11.32 19.32 -9.15
N CYS A 237 -11.13 18.14 -9.74
CA CYS A 237 -12.10 17.05 -9.68
C CYS A 237 -11.93 16.28 -8.37
N ARG A 238 -12.84 16.51 -7.41
CA ARG A 238 -12.87 15.80 -6.13
C ARG A 238 -13.85 14.64 -6.22
N SER A 239 -13.38 13.41 -5.97
CA SER A 239 -14.28 12.30 -5.67
C SER A 239 -14.27 12.07 -4.16
N THR A 240 -15.39 12.41 -3.52
CA THR A 240 -15.76 11.91 -2.19
C THR A 240 -16.55 10.64 -2.47
N THR A 241 -15.96 9.46 -2.30
CA THR A 241 -16.62 8.21 -2.70
C THR A 241 -17.98 8.04 -2.02
N GLY A 242 -19.01 7.96 -2.84
CA GLY A 242 -20.25 7.26 -2.57
C GLY A 242 -20.65 6.60 -3.89
N THR A 243 -20.44 5.30 -3.99
CA THR A 243 -20.90 4.47 -5.10
C THR A 243 -22.39 4.75 -5.30
N ARG A 244 -22.78 5.48 -6.37
CA ARG A 244 -24.12 5.32 -6.92
C ARG A 244 -24.13 3.96 -7.60
N ILE A 245 -24.22 2.90 -6.81
CA ILE A 245 -24.81 1.65 -7.28
C ILE A 245 -26.14 2.09 -7.84
N SER A 246 -26.26 2.00 -9.15
CA SER A 246 -27.52 2.04 -9.88
C SER A 246 -28.55 1.29 -9.03
N ARG A 247 -29.43 2.03 -8.36
CA ARG A 247 -30.62 1.44 -7.74
C ARG A 247 -31.44 0.95 -8.91
N ARG A 248 -31.28 -0.34 -9.24
CA ARG A 248 -32.23 -1.07 -10.07
C ARG A 248 -33.62 -0.79 -9.48
N PRO A 249 -34.56 -0.22 -10.25
CA PRO A 249 -35.91 -0.02 -9.73
C PRO A 249 -36.49 -1.39 -9.35
N PRO A 250 -37.32 -1.47 -8.30
CA PRO A 250 -37.89 -2.74 -7.85
C PRO A 250 -38.69 -3.38 -8.99
N ARG A 251 -38.45 -4.67 -9.24
CA ARG A 251 -39.23 -5.48 -10.17
C ARG A 251 -40.68 -5.47 -9.71
N ARG A 252 -41.55 -4.75 -10.43
CA ARG A 252 -42.99 -5.00 -10.38
C ARG A 252 -43.27 -6.34 -11.04
N SER A 253 -43.78 -7.28 -10.25
CA SER A 253 -44.41 -8.51 -10.73
C SER A 253 -45.76 -8.16 -11.34
N SER A 254 -45.94 -8.43 -12.63
CA SER A 254 -47.24 -8.79 -13.19
C SER A 254 -47.05 -9.29 -14.61
N ALA A 255 -47.53 -10.52 -14.83
CA ALA A 255 -47.63 -11.18 -16.11
C ALA A 255 -48.44 -10.35 -17.12
N THR A 256 -47.95 -10.26 -18.36
CA THR A 256 -48.65 -10.51 -19.63
C THR A 256 -47.86 -9.88 -20.79
N ARG A 257 -47.63 -10.67 -21.84
CA ARG A 257 -47.14 -10.26 -23.17
C ARG A 257 -48.38 -10.26 -24.08
N PRO A 258 -48.53 -9.35 -25.05
CA PRO A 258 -48.03 -9.70 -26.38
C PRO A 258 -47.55 -8.53 -27.27
N THR A 259 -46.62 -8.89 -28.17
CA THR A 259 -46.40 -8.43 -29.57
C THR A 259 -46.75 -7.00 -30.02
N SER A 260 -45.76 -6.24 -30.50
CA SER A 260 -45.63 -5.78 -31.91
C SER A 260 -44.55 -4.67 -32.06
N ARG A 261 -44.17 -4.43 -33.32
CA ARG A 261 -43.01 -3.68 -33.88
C ARG A 261 -42.88 -2.21 -33.47
N SER A 262 -41.65 -1.68 -33.42
CA SER A 262 -41.17 -0.57 -34.28
C SER A 262 -39.74 -0.12 -33.95
N ARG A 263 -39.07 0.47 -34.94
CA ARG A 263 -37.68 0.97 -34.99
C ARG A 263 -37.51 2.27 -34.19
N GLY A 264 -36.31 2.53 -33.65
CA GLY A 264 -35.94 3.86 -33.13
C GLY A 264 -34.58 3.94 -32.42
N THR A 265 -33.58 4.35 -33.20
CA THR A 265 -32.34 5.12 -32.90
C THR A 265 -32.04 5.63 -31.47
N GLY A 266 -30.76 5.53 -31.09
CA GLY A 266 -30.07 6.57 -30.31
C GLY A 266 -29.69 6.22 -28.87
N GLY A 267 -28.56 5.54 -28.65
CA GLY A 267 -27.95 5.39 -27.33
C GLY A 267 -26.92 6.50 -27.06
N THR A 268 -27.26 7.45 -26.19
CA THR A 268 -26.32 8.44 -25.64
C THR A 268 -25.49 7.80 -24.53
N PRO A 269 -24.15 7.91 -24.50
CA PRO A 269 -23.35 7.40 -23.39
C PRO A 269 -23.52 8.31 -22.15
N PRO A 270 -23.44 7.76 -20.92
CA PRO A 270 -23.65 8.52 -19.70
C PRO A 270 -22.51 9.52 -19.46
N THR A 271 -22.85 10.80 -19.39
CA THR A 271 -21.97 11.88 -18.95
C THR A 271 -21.75 11.78 -17.45
N SER A 272 -20.49 11.77 -17.03
CA SER A 272 -20.12 12.05 -15.63
C SER A 272 -20.34 13.54 -15.39
N SER A 273 -21.29 13.89 -14.53
CA SER A 273 -21.58 15.30 -14.20
C SER A 273 -20.54 15.84 -13.21
N CYS A 274 -19.57 16.59 -13.72
CA CYS A 274 -18.73 17.46 -12.92
C CYS A 274 -19.49 18.78 -12.70
N GLY A 275 -20.28 18.86 -11.63
CA GLY A 275 -21.11 20.04 -11.34
C GLY A 275 -20.26 21.26 -11.05
N ALA A 276 -20.36 22.29 -11.90
CA ALA A 276 -19.92 23.63 -11.57
C ALA A 276 -20.87 24.20 -10.51
N ARG A 277 -20.41 24.33 -9.26
CA ARG A 277 -20.97 25.33 -8.34
C ARG A 277 -20.05 26.54 -8.42
N THR A 278 -20.42 27.50 -9.25
CA THR A 278 -20.04 28.89 -9.05
C THR A 278 -20.86 29.37 -7.85
N SER A 279 -20.21 29.59 -6.71
CA SER A 279 -20.79 30.42 -5.65
C SER A 279 -20.84 31.86 -6.17
N ARG A 280 -22.05 32.40 -6.29
CA ARG A 280 -22.26 33.85 -6.19
C ARG A 280 -22.00 34.27 -4.75
#